data_AF-A0A1I7Y279-F1
#
_entry.id   AF-A0A1I7Y279-F1
#
_cell.length_a   1.000
_cell.length_b   1.000
_cell.length_c   1.000
_cell.angle_alpha   90.00
_cell.angle_beta   90.00
_cell.angle_gamma   90.00
#
_symmetry.space_group_name_H-M   'P 1'
#
loop_
_entity.id
_entity.type
_entity.pdbx_description
1 polymer ?
#
loop_
_entity_poly.entity_id
_entity_poly.type
_entity_poly.pdbx_seq_one_letter_code
_entity_poly.pdbx_strand_id
1 'polypeptide(L)'
;MTTDKHVDGLLYTCVDPWIDVHVFLLVSIVFATVGLMCLSFVLLTFLCIRFFRDHMSTMTTRTYRLQRILTANLILLTTLPVVLEVFPFATMFIMGYTQHPAFSSVAEVALQVPLVDGIPTCLITLGFVTPYRKYLERVLSTVLNMLLRTKQKKATVAVVSFRLRVTNQNA
;
A
#
# COMPACT_ATOMS: atom_id res chain seq x y z
N MET A 1 -18.00 -33.23 -0.18
CA MET A 1 -19.22 -33.60 0.56
C MET A 1 -18.77 -33.81 2.00
N THR A 2 -18.72 -32.73 2.78
CA THR A 2 -18.23 -32.72 4.15
C THR A 2 -19.37 -33.11 5.08
N THR A 3 -19.24 -34.25 5.76
CA THR A 3 -20.20 -34.68 6.78
C THR A 3 -19.80 -34.06 8.12
N ASP A 4 -20.45 -32.97 8.49
CA ASP A 4 -20.34 -32.40 9.84
C ASP A 4 -21.03 -33.32 10.85
N LYS A 5 -20.28 -33.77 11.87
CA LYS A 5 -20.84 -34.43 13.04
C LYS A 5 -20.58 -33.55 14.26
N HIS A 6 -21.64 -32.94 14.77
CA HIS A 6 -21.61 -32.22 16.04
C HIS A 6 -21.67 -33.21 17.20
N VAL A 7 -20.57 -33.36 17.92
CA VAL A 7 -20.54 -33.98 19.24
C VAL A 7 -19.80 -33.00 20.16
N ASP A 8 -20.49 -32.54 21.20
CA ASP A 8 -19.96 -31.74 22.32
C ASP A 8 -19.38 -30.35 22.04
N GLY A 9 -19.83 -29.67 20.98
CA GLY A 9 -19.42 -28.29 20.70
C GLY A 9 -17.98 -28.13 20.19
N LEU A 10 -17.26 -29.24 20.00
CA LEU A 10 -16.01 -29.29 19.24
C LEU A 10 -16.32 -29.71 17.80
N LEU A 11 -16.19 -28.78 16.86
CA LEU A 11 -16.32 -29.06 15.43
C LEU A 11 -15.09 -29.87 14.98
N TYR A 12 -15.16 -31.20 15.08
CA TYR A 12 -14.18 -32.08 14.45
C TYR A 12 -14.49 -32.16 12.95
N THR A 13 -13.97 -31.20 12.18
CA THR A 13 -13.82 -31.41 10.75
C THR A 13 -12.85 -32.57 10.56
N CYS A 14 -13.35 -33.74 10.13
CA CYS A 14 -12.51 -34.81 9.61
C CYS A 14 -11.86 -34.30 8.31
N VAL A 15 -10.76 -33.56 8.46
CA VAL A 15 -9.90 -33.18 7.35
C VAL A 15 -9.15 -34.44 6.92
N ASP A 16 -9.36 -34.84 5.68
CA ASP A 16 -8.66 -35.97 5.06
C ASP A 16 -7.14 -35.70 5.17
N PRO A 17 -6.31 -36.58 5.73
CA PRO A 17 -4.90 -36.32 5.99
C PRO A 17 -4.10 -35.99 4.72
N TRP A 18 -4.60 -36.40 3.56
CA TRP A 18 -4.04 -36.06 2.25
C TRP A 18 -4.20 -34.58 1.90
N ILE A 19 -5.30 -33.94 2.33
CA ILE A 19 -5.58 -32.53 2.06
C ILE A 19 -4.63 -31.65 2.87
N ASP A 20 -4.36 -31.99 4.14
CA ASP A 20 -3.42 -31.25 4.98
C ASP A 20 -2.00 -31.26 4.40
N VAL A 21 -1.54 -32.42 3.92
CA VAL A 21 -0.21 -32.52 3.30
C VAL A 21 -0.11 -31.68 2.02
N HIS A 22 -1.12 -31.71 1.16
CA HIS A 22 -1.13 -30.90 -0.06
C HIS A 22 -1.18 -29.40 0.23
N VAL A 23 -1.97 -28.97 1.22
CA VAL A 23 -2.05 -27.56 1.64
C VAL A 23 -0.72 -27.12 2.24
N PHE A 24 -0.11 -27.92 3.10
CA PHE A 24 1.18 -27.60 3.71
C PHE A 24 2.30 -27.50 2.68
N LEU A 25 2.32 -28.40 1.70
CA LEU A 25 3.29 -28.42 0.61
C LEU A 25 3.11 -27.20 -0.30
N LEU A 26 1.85 -26.83 -0.63
CA LEU A 26 1.55 -25.64 -1.41
C LEU A 26 1.99 -24.36 -0.68
N VAL A 27 1.69 -24.24 0.61
CA VAL A 27 2.13 -23.10 1.44
C VAL A 27 3.65 -23.02 1.50
N SER A 28 4.33 -24.15 1.65
CA SER A 28 5.80 -24.20 1.65
C SER A 28 6.39 -23.76 0.32
N ILE A 29 5.80 -24.15 -0.83
CA ILE A 29 6.24 -23.71 -2.16
C ILE A 29 6.05 -22.19 -2.30
N VAL A 30 4.87 -21.68 -1.91
CA VAL A 30 4.59 -20.23 -1.96
C VAL A 30 5.64 -19.48 -1.13
N PHE A 31 5.91 -19.92 0.10
CA PHE A 31 6.90 -19.27 0.95
C PHE A 31 8.32 -19.32 0.35
N ALA A 32 8.71 -20.44 -0.24
CA ALA A 32 10.00 -20.57 -0.92
C ALA A 32 10.12 -19.64 -2.13
N THR A 33 9.08 -19.54 -2.95
CA THR A 33 9.07 -18.63 -4.12
C THR A 33 9.11 -17.17 -3.71
N VAL A 34 8.34 -16.76 -2.70
CA VAL A 34 8.35 -15.39 -2.16
C VAL A 34 9.72 -15.08 -1.55
N GLY A 35 10.31 -16.01 -0.81
CA GLY A 35 11.66 -15.85 -0.25
C GLY A 35 12.72 -15.65 -1.34
N LEU A 36 12.63 -16.42 -2.43
CA LEU A 36 13.55 -16.30 -3.58
C LEU A 36 13.37 -14.97 -4.32
N MET A 37 12.13 -14.50 -4.47
CA MET A 37 11.83 -13.17 -5.00
C MET A 37 12.45 -12.08 -4.12
N CYS A 38 12.26 -12.14 -2.80
CA CYS A 38 12.87 -11.19 -1.86
C CYS A 38 14.40 -11.18 -1.99
N LEU A 39 15.04 -12.35 -2.03
CA LEU A 39 16.48 -12.47 -2.16
C LEU A 39 16.99 -11.87 -3.48
N SER A 40 16.28 -12.09 -4.59
CA SER A 40 16.65 -11.49 -5.87
C SER A 40 16.51 -9.96 -5.87
N PHE A 41 15.50 -9.39 -5.20
CA PHE A 41 15.38 -7.94 -5.01
C PHE A 41 16.51 -7.35 -4.16
N VAL A 42 16.91 -8.02 -3.09
CA VAL A 42 18.05 -7.60 -2.26
C VAL A 42 19.34 -7.62 -3.07
N LEU A 43 19.58 -8.67 -3.87
CA LEU A 43 20.73 -8.76 -4.76
C LEU A 43 20.71 -7.67 -5.83
N LEU A 44 19.57 -7.42 -6.47
CA LEU A 44 19.41 -6.36 -7.47
C LEU A 44 19.70 -4.99 -6.86
N THR A 45 19.19 -4.74 -5.65
CA THR A 45 19.44 -3.52 -4.90
C THR A 45 20.92 -3.34 -4.61
N PHE A 46 21.59 -4.39 -4.14
CA PHE A 46 23.01 -4.37 -3.85
C PHE A 46 23.85 -4.13 -5.12
N LEU A 47 23.52 -4.82 -6.22
CA LEU A 47 24.18 -4.64 -7.52
C LEU A 47 23.96 -3.23 -8.05
N CYS A 48 22.76 -2.67 -7.94
CA CYS A 48 22.49 -1.28 -8.30
C CYS A 48 23.38 -0.33 -7.49
N ILE A 49 23.41 -0.46 -6.16
CA ILE A 49 24.25 0.39 -5.30
C ILE A 49 25.73 0.30 -5.69
N ARG A 50 26.22 -0.93 -5.93
CA ARG A 50 27.61 -1.17 -6.34
C ARG A 50 27.90 -0.53 -7.70
N PHE A 51 27.04 -0.75 -8.68
CA PHE A 51 27.15 -0.18 -10.02
C PHE A 51 27.16 1.36 -9.98
N PHE A 52 26.28 1.98 -9.18
CA PHE A 52 26.28 3.43 -8.99
C PHE A 52 27.54 3.94 -8.31
N ARG A 53 28.12 3.17 -7.39
CA ARG A 53 29.37 3.54 -6.71
C ARG A 53 30.55 3.51 -7.68
N ASP A 54 30.62 2.51 -8.55
CA ASP A 54 31.72 2.35 -9.51
C ASP A 54 31.67 3.41 -10.63
N HIS A 55 30.46 3.86 -11.04
CA HIS A 55 30.29 4.92 -12.04
C HIS A 55 30.25 6.36 -11.47
N MET A 56 30.50 6.53 -10.16
CA MET A 56 30.44 7.85 -9.51
C MET A 56 31.49 8.84 -10.05
N SER A 57 32.64 8.36 -10.54
CA SER A 57 33.73 9.22 -11.03
C SER A 57 33.53 9.76 -12.45
N THR A 58 32.66 9.13 -13.24
CA THR A 58 32.48 9.44 -14.68
C THR A 58 31.24 10.30 -14.96
N MET A 59 30.34 10.45 -13.99
CA MET A 59 29.08 11.17 -14.18
C MET A 59 29.10 12.59 -13.65
N THR A 60 28.42 13.48 -14.38
CA THR A 60 28.14 14.84 -13.91
C THR A 60 27.28 14.82 -12.65
N THR A 61 27.57 15.71 -11.71
CA THR A 61 26.92 15.81 -10.38
C THR A 61 25.39 15.86 -10.43
N ARG A 62 24.83 16.43 -11.51
CA ARG A 62 23.38 16.52 -11.73
C ARG A 62 22.74 15.17 -12.05
N THR A 63 23.40 14.36 -12.86
CA THR A 63 22.93 13.02 -13.28
C THR A 63 23.03 12.04 -12.12
N TYR A 64 24.11 12.13 -11.34
CA TYR A 64 24.31 11.32 -10.13
C TYR A 64 23.20 11.54 -9.10
N ARG A 65 22.81 12.80 -8.85
CA ARG A 65 21.74 13.11 -7.89
C ARG A 65 20.38 12.56 -8.34
N LEU A 66 20.10 12.62 -9.64
CA LEU A 66 18.87 12.07 -10.22
C LEU A 66 18.82 10.54 -10.09
N GLN A 67 19.92 9.87 -10.44
CA GLN A 67 20.04 8.42 -10.32
C GLN A 67 19.94 7.96 -8.87
N ARG A 68 20.60 8.64 -7.93
CA ARG A 68 20.52 8.29 -6.51
C ARG A 68 19.09 8.34 -5.98
N ILE A 69 18.31 9.35 -6.38
CA ILE A 69 16.90 9.47 -6.00
C ILE A 69 16.09 8.34 -6.64
N LEU A 70 16.29 8.06 -7.93
CA LEU A 70 15.60 6.97 -8.64
C LEU A 70 15.87 5.61 -7.98
N THR A 71 17.12 5.33 -7.64
CA THR A 71 17.52 4.07 -6.98
C THR A 71 16.93 3.97 -5.58
N ALA A 72 17.00 5.02 -4.78
CA ALA A 72 16.37 5.03 -3.45
C ALA A 72 14.85 4.79 -3.56
N ASN A 73 14.20 5.36 -4.56
CA ASN A 73 12.77 5.15 -4.82
C ASN A 73 12.48 3.71 -5.22
N LEU A 74 13.28 3.13 -6.12
CA LEU A 74 13.12 1.75 -6.56
C LEU A 74 13.28 0.79 -5.37
N ILE A 75 14.26 1.03 -4.51
CA ILE A 75 14.48 0.25 -3.29
C ILE A 75 13.28 0.38 -2.35
N LEU A 76 12.81 1.60 -2.10
CA LEU A 76 11.68 1.82 -1.19
C LEU A 76 10.38 1.18 -1.73
N LEU A 77 10.12 1.36 -3.04
CA LEU A 77 8.93 0.82 -3.71
C LEU A 77 8.93 -0.70 -3.79
N THR A 78 10.11 -1.34 -3.83
CA THR A 78 10.23 -2.81 -3.83
C THR A 78 10.27 -3.39 -2.43
N THR A 79 10.89 -2.70 -1.47
CA THR A 79 11.07 -3.23 -0.11
C THR A 79 9.81 -3.08 0.74
N LEU A 80 9.08 -1.97 0.58
CA LEU A 80 7.88 -1.68 1.37
C LEU A 80 6.75 -2.73 1.21
N PRO A 81 6.30 -3.07 -0.02
CA PRO A 81 5.27 -4.10 -0.19
C PRO A 81 5.72 -5.45 0.34
N VAL A 82 7.00 -5.81 0.13
CA VAL A 82 7.58 -7.04 0.66
C VAL A 82 7.48 -7.10 2.19
N VAL A 83 7.84 -6.02 2.89
CA VAL A 83 7.75 -5.99 4.36
C VAL A 83 6.30 -6.03 4.83
N LEU A 84 5.41 -5.31 4.15
CA LEU A 84 3.99 -5.24 4.49
C LEU A 84 3.23 -6.54 4.18
N GLU A 85 3.69 -7.34 3.23
CA GLU A 85 3.14 -8.68 2.95
C GLU A 85 3.76 -9.75 3.86
N VAL A 86 5.09 -9.77 4.01
CA VAL A 86 5.76 -10.81 4.81
C VAL A 86 5.31 -10.81 6.26
N PHE A 87 5.06 -9.63 6.85
CA PHE A 87 4.65 -9.52 8.25
C PHE A 87 3.30 -10.21 8.57
N PRO A 88 2.16 -9.88 7.92
CA PRO A 88 0.89 -10.55 8.18
C PRO A 88 0.92 -12.04 7.83
N PHE A 89 1.64 -12.45 6.77
CA PHE A 89 1.78 -13.86 6.42
C PHE A 89 2.60 -14.64 7.46
N ALA A 90 3.70 -14.09 7.95
CA ALA A 90 4.48 -14.70 9.04
C ALA A 90 3.64 -14.82 10.31
N THR A 91 2.85 -13.79 10.64
CA THR A 91 1.97 -13.79 11.81
C THR A 91 0.88 -14.85 11.69
N MET A 92 0.24 -14.96 10.52
CA MET A 92 -0.75 -15.99 10.21
C MET A 92 -0.14 -17.40 10.35
N PHE A 93 1.07 -17.61 9.84
CA PHE A 93 1.75 -18.91 9.90
C PHE A 93 2.05 -19.34 11.34
N ILE A 94 2.58 -18.42 12.16
CA ILE A 94 2.85 -18.68 13.58
C ILE A 94 1.55 -18.99 14.34
N MET A 95 0.47 -18.26 14.07
CA MET A 95 -0.83 -18.51 14.71
C MET A 95 -1.47 -19.82 14.26
N GLY A 96 -1.31 -20.19 12.99
CA GLY A 96 -1.73 -21.49 12.48
C GLY A 96 -0.97 -22.64 13.12
N TYR A 97 0.36 -22.49 13.28
CA TYR A 97 1.20 -23.49 13.93
C TYR A 97 0.86 -23.65 15.43
N THR A 98 0.57 -22.56 16.12
CA THR A 98 0.20 -22.57 17.55
C THR A 98 -1.27 -22.91 17.80
N GLN A 99 -2.06 -23.15 16.74
CA GLN A 99 -3.51 -23.42 16.79
C GLN A 99 -4.27 -22.40 17.64
N HIS A 100 -3.89 -21.13 17.56
CA HIS A 100 -4.46 -20.09 18.41
C HIS A 100 -5.93 -19.81 18.02
N PRO A 101 -6.86 -19.66 18.97
CA PRO A 101 -8.29 -19.46 18.67
C PRO A 101 -8.59 -18.20 17.86
N ALA A 102 -7.69 -17.22 17.88
CA ALA A 102 -7.80 -15.99 17.09
C ALA A 102 -7.39 -16.13 15.61
N PHE A 103 -7.01 -17.34 15.15
CA PHE A 103 -6.52 -17.58 13.80
C PHE A 103 -7.50 -17.08 12.72
N SER A 104 -8.81 -17.36 12.85
CA SER A 104 -9.80 -16.91 11.86
C SER A 104 -9.83 -15.39 11.70
N SER A 105 -9.82 -14.65 12.81
CA SER A 105 -9.85 -13.18 12.76
C SER A 105 -8.57 -12.60 12.15
N VAL A 106 -7.41 -13.17 12.45
CA VAL A 106 -6.13 -12.72 11.89
C VAL A 106 -6.01 -13.09 10.41
N ALA A 107 -6.54 -14.23 10.00
CA ALA A 107 -6.57 -14.65 8.60
C ALA A 107 -7.41 -13.70 7.73
N GLU A 108 -8.59 -13.29 8.19
CA GLU A 108 -9.43 -12.32 7.49
C GLU A 108 -8.74 -10.95 7.34
N VAL A 109 -8.10 -10.47 8.41
CA VAL A 109 -7.35 -9.21 8.38
C VAL A 109 -6.17 -9.32 7.40
N ALA A 110 -5.40 -10.39 7.47
CA ALA A 110 -4.26 -10.63 6.59
C ALA A 110 -4.67 -10.69 5.10
N LEU A 111 -5.84 -11.22 4.77
CA LEU A 111 -6.41 -11.21 3.41
C LEU A 111 -6.75 -9.81 2.90
N GLN A 112 -7.02 -8.87 3.80
CA GLN A 112 -7.33 -7.47 3.45
C GLN A 112 -6.08 -6.58 3.38
N VAL A 113 -4.96 -6.98 4.00
CA VAL A 113 -3.71 -6.17 4.01
C VAL A 113 -3.19 -5.85 2.59
N PRO A 114 -3.19 -6.77 1.61
CA PRO A 114 -2.74 -6.46 0.24
C PRO A 114 -3.53 -5.33 -0.44
N LEU A 115 -4.82 -5.19 -0.11
CA LEU A 115 -5.65 -4.10 -0.61
C LEU A 115 -5.24 -2.75 0.00
N VAL A 116 -4.81 -2.77 1.26
CA VAL A 116 -4.37 -1.57 1.99
C VAL A 116 -2.99 -1.13 1.51
N ASP A 117 -2.12 -2.04 1.09
CA ASP A 117 -0.76 -1.74 0.59
C ASP A 117 -0.75 -0.91 -0.72
N GLY A 118 -1.84 -0.95 -1.49
CA GLY A 118 -2.00 -0.09 -2.67
C GLY A 118 -1.93 1.42 -2.32
N ILE A 119 -2.49 1.82 -1.19
CA ILE A 119 -2.52 3.24 -0.76
C ILE A 119 -1.11 3.79 -0.44
N PRO A 120 -0.29 3.18 0.45
CA PRO A 120 1.05 3.65 0.72
C PRO A 120 1.95 3.54 -0.51
N THR A 121 1.82 2.49 -1.33
CA THR A 121 2.56 2.37 -2.59
C THR A 121 2.23 3.51 -3.55
N CYS A 122 0.95 3.88 -3.67
CA CYS A 122 0.52 5.06 -4.43
C CYS A 122 1.08 6.36 -3.83
N LEU A 123 1.01 6.56 -2.51
CA LEU A 123 1.54 7.76 -1.84
C LEU A 123 3.04 7.92 -2.02
N ILE A 124 3.80 6.82 -1.90
CA ILE A 124 5.24 6.79 -2.15
C ILE A 124 5.51 7.15 -3.60
N THR A 125 4.82 6.51 -4.55
CA THR A 125 4.97 6.83 -5.97
C THR A 125 4.67 8.31 -6.26
N LEU A 126 3.62 8.86 -5.66
CA LEU A 126 3.22 10.25 -5.83
C LEU A 126 4.23 11.25 -5.23
N GLY A 127 4.76 10.95 -4.04
CA GLY A 127 5.72 11.79 -3.33
C GLY A 127 7.09 11.82 -3.99
N PHE A 128 7.52 10.70 -4.55
CA PHE A 128 8.88 10.51 -5.04
C PHE A 128 9.05 10.71 -6.54
N VAL A 129 8.00 10.51 -7.35
CA VAL A 129 8.08 10.75 -8.79
C VAL A 129 7.93 12.26 -9.03
N THR A 130 9.06 12.96 -9.16
CA THR A 130 9.14 14.41 -9.38
C THR A 130 8.18 14.98 -10.44
N PRO A 131 7.97 14.35 -11.62
CA PRO A 131 6.99 14.86 -12.58
C PRO A 131 5.54 14.75 -12.06
N TYR A 132 5.22 13.70 -11.29
CA TYR A 132 3.93 13.59 -10.61
C TYR A 132 3.77 14.65 -9.55
N ARG A 133 4.80 14.93 -8.74
CA ARG A 133 4.70 15.98 -7.71
C ARG A 133 4.43 17.36 -8.32
N LYS A 134 5.13 17.71 -9.40
CA LYS A 134 4.90 18.98 -10.13
C LYS A 134 3.52 19.04 -10.79
N TYR A 135 3.01 17.91 -11.27
CA TYR A 135 1.66 17.83 -11.83
C TYR A 135 0.60 17.96 -10.74
N LEU A 136 0.79 17.26 -9.62
CA LEU A 136 -0.08 17.29 -8.45
C LEU A 136 -0.15 18.71 -7.87
N GLU A 137 0.98 19.39 -7.70
CA GLU A 137 1.03 20.79 -7.24
C GLU A 137 0.20 21.72 -8.16
N ARG A 138 0.26 21.53 -9.49
CA ARG A 138 -0.56 22.31 -10.43
C ARG A 138 -2.05 22.00 -10.31
N VAL A 139 -2.41 20.72 -10.26
CA VAL A 139 -3.81 20.29 -10.15
C VAL A 139 -4.39 20.74 -8.82
N LEU A 140 -3.66 20.55 -7.72
CA LEU A 140 -4.08 20.96 -6.38
C LEU A 140 -4.27 22.48 -6.30
N SER A 141 -3.34 23.25 -6.86
CA SER A 141 -3.46 24.71 -6.95
C SER A 141 -4.69 25.13 -7.77
N THR A 142 -4.96 24.45 -8.87
CA THR A 142 -6.14 24.72 -9.72
C THR A 142 -7.44 24.41 -8.98
N VAL A 143 -7.52 23.26 -8.31
CA VAL A 143 -8.69 22.86 -7.52
C VAL A 143 -8.90 23.80 -6.33
N LEU A 144 -7.84 24.15 -5.62
CA LEU A 144 -7.90 25.10 -4.51
C LEU A 144 -8.41 26.47 -4.97
N ASN A 145 -7.90 26.96 -6.10
CA ASN A 145 -8.37 28.22 -6.70
C ASN A 145 -9.85 28.14 -7.11
N MET A 146 -10.32 27.01 -7.64
CA MET A 146 -11.74 26.81 -7.94
C MET A 146 -12.61 26.77 -6.67
N LEU A 147 -12.17 26.08 -5.62
CA LEU A 147 -12.88 26.03 -4.33
C LEU A 147 -12.94 27.40 -3.66
N LEU A 148 -11.84 28.15 -3.65
CA LEU A 148 -11.79 29.52 -3.12
C LEU A 148 -12.71 30.46 -3.89
N ARG A 149 -12.73 30.40 -5.23
CA ARG A 149 -13.67 31.16 -6.06
C ARG A 149 -15.13 30.78 -5.81
N THR A 150 -15.40 29.50 -5.56
CA THR A 150 -16.76 29.01 -5.27
C THR A 150 -17.24 29.50 -3.90
N LYS A 151 -16.35 29.52 -2.89
CA LYS A 151 -16.65 30.14 -1.59
C LYS A 151 -16.88 31.64 -1.70
N GLN A 152 -16.08 32.36 -2.50
CA GLN A 152 -16.29 33.78 -2.74
C GLN A 152 -17.61 34.07 -3.44
N LYS A 153 -17.97 33.32 -4.50
CA LYS A 153 -19.27 33.49 -5.18
C LYS A 153 -20.45 33.27 -4.23
N LYS A 154 -20.40 32.27 -3.35
CA LYS A 154 -21.44 32.06 -2.33
C LYS A 154 -21.53 33.23 -1.34
N ALA A 155 -20.40 33.78 -0.89
CA ALA A 155 -20.39 34.93 0.01
C ALA A 155 -20.95 36.20 -0.67
N THR A 156 -20.59 36.46 -1.93
CA THR A 156 -21.10 37.63 -2.67
C THR A 156 -22.60 37.53 -2.94
N VAL A 157 -23.11 36.35 -3.30
CA VAL A 157 -24.55 36.12 -3.50
C VAL A 157 -25.33 36.29 -2.20
N ALA A 158 -24.80 35.81 -1.07
CA ALA A 158 -25.44 36.01 0.23
C ALA A 158 -25.54 37.51 0.60
N VAL A 159 -24.47 38.28 0.38
CA VAL A 159 -24.45 39.73 0.67
C VAL A 159 -25.42 40.50 -0.24
N VAL A 160 -25.49 40.16 -1.53
CA VAL A 160 -26.44 40.80 -2.48
C VAL A 160 -27.90 40.47 -2.11
N SER A 161 -28.19 39.22 -1.73
CA SER A 161 -29.53 38.83 -1.28
C SER A 161 -29.97 39.53 -0.01
N PHE A 162 -29.04 39.79 0.91
CA PHE A 162 -29.33 40.51 2.15
C PHE A 162 -29.60 41.99 1.90
N ARG A 163 -28.83 42.64 1.01
CA ARG A 163 -29.08 44.03 0.62
C ARG A 163 -30.44 44.21 -0.03
N LEU A 164 -30.83 43.34 -0.96
CA LEU A 164 -32.14 43.41 -1.62
C LEU A 164 -33.31 43.24 -0.64
N ARG A 165 -33.14 42.40 0.39
CA ARG A 165 -34.16 42.21 1.42
C ARG A 165 -34.31 43.44 2.33
N VAL A 166 -33.22 44.15 2.63
CA VAL A 166 -33.26 45.39 3.43
C VAL A 166 -33.87 46.56 2.64
N THR A 167 -33.58 46.69 1.34
CA THR A 167 -34.15 47.78 0.53
C THR A 167 -35.66 47.63 0.31
N ASN A 168 -36.18 46.40 0.27
CA ASN A 168 -37.60 46.12 0.07
C ASN A 168 -38.45 46.26 1.36
N GLN A 169 -37.83 46.43 2.54
CA GLN A 169 -38.57 46.72 3.78
C GLN A 169 -38.74 48.22 4.05
N ASN A 170 -38.03 49.07 3.30
CA ASN A 170 -38.04 50.53 3.47
C ASN A 170 -38.82 51.25 2.36
N ALA A 171 -39.49 50.52 1.47
CA ALA A 171 -40.38 51.03 0.43
C ALA A 171 -41.82 50.63 0.75
#